data_AF-A0A423J3B0-F1
#
_entry.id   AF-A0A423J3B0-F1
#
_cell.length_a   1.000
_cell.length_b   1.000
_cell.length_c   1.000
_cell.angle_alpha   90.00
_cell.angle_beta   90.00
_cell.angle_gamma   90.00
#
_symmetry.space_group_name_H-M   'P 1'
#
loop_
_entity.id
_entity.type
_entity.pdbx_description
1 polymer ?
#
loop_
_entity_poly.entity_id
_entity_poly.type
_entity_poly.pdbx_seq_one_letter_code
_entity_poly.pdbx_strand_id
1 'polypeptide(L)'
;MPAPKDYDSLKAKGEKAIGTMSAFLNDTQILDTKTITYVRGNEVYMFFGESEDRSFVLLSFPEALDPSEIHTVRYPEDFEGLNSSWQAADKNSPLTVKKGSLTQLKFFDSGKRSFEGTFDIDLEGDLGKLTGKFHIPKQ
;
A
#
# COMPACT_ATOMS: atom_id res chain seq x y z
N MET A 1 4.49 3.71 17.69
CA MET A 1 5.19 2.40 17.59
C MET A 1 6.41 2.54 16.69
N PRO A 2 7.44 1.66 16.79
CA PRO A 2 8.50 1.62 15.78
C PRO A 2 7.92 1.07 14.47
N ALA A 3 8.39 1.59 13.33
CA ALA A 3 7.99 1.08 12.02
C ALA A 3 8.51 -0.36 11.81
N PRO A 4 7.92 -1.15 10.91
CA PRO A 4 8.36 -2.52 10.64
C PRO A 4 9.85 -2.57 10.27
N LYS A 5 10.59 -3.62 10.68
CA LYS A 5 12.02 -3.77 10.32
C LYS A 5 12.25 -3.77 8.81
N ASP A 6 11.29 -4.30 8.06
CA ASP A 6 11.33 -4.27 6.59
C ASP A 6 11.12 -2.85 6.06
N TYR A 7 10.37 -1.99 6.76
CA TYR A 7 10.18 -0.60 6.36
C TYR A 7 11.46 0.23 6.41
N ASP A 8 12.25 0.18 7.49
CA ASP A 8 13.49 0.96 7.55
C ASP A 8 14.45 0.56 6.41
N SER A 9 14.44 -0.74 6.08
CA SER A 9 15.20 -1.31 4.97
C SER A 9 14.66 -0.87 3.60
N LEU A 10 13.33 -0.80 3.45
CA LEU A 10 12.64 -0.36 2.23
C LEU A 10 12.77 1.16 2.02
N LYS A 11 12.66 1.95 3.08
CA LYS A 11 12.84 3.41 3.08
C LYS A 11 14.25 3.80 2.66
N ALA A 12 15.26 3.04 3.07
CA ALA A 12 16.65 3.27 2.67
C ALA A 12 16.92 2.94 1.19
N LYS A 13 16.12 2.05 0.58
CA LYS A 13 16.28 1.57 -0.81
C LYS A 13 15.26 2.15 -1.79
N GLY A 14 14.22 2.82 -1.29
CA GLY A 14 13.10 3.32 -2.07
C GLY A 14 13.31 4.69 -2.68
N GLU A 15 12.68 4.91 -3.83
CA GLU A 15 12.53 6.23 -4.42
C GLU A 15 11.33 6.91 -3.73
N LYS A 16 11.56 8.06 -3.09
CA LYS A 16 10.44 8.85 -2.58
C LYS A 16 9.72 9.49 -3.75
N ALA A 17 8.41 9.27 -3.83
CA ALA A 17 7.56 9.90 -4.82
C ALA A 17 6.63 10.94 -4.19
N ILE A 18 6.45 12.05 -4.91
CA ILE A 18 5.35 12.98 -4.64
C ILE A 18 4.09 12.26 -5.11
N GLY A 19 3.18 11.97 -4.19
CA GLY A 19 1.94 11.24 -4.41
C GLY A 19 1.06 11.33 -3.18
N THR A 20 -0.23 11.07 -3.31
CA THR A 20 -1.19 11.20 -2.21
C THR A 20 -1.72 9.85 -1.78
N MET A 21 -1.76 9.57 -0.48
CA MET A 21 -2.43 8.39 0.08
C MET A 21 -3.32 8.81 1.24
N SER A 22 -4.55 8.30 1.25
CA SER A 22 -5.45 8.43 2.39
C SER A 22 -6.01 7.08 2.81
N ALA A 23 -6.21 6.89 4.11
CA ALA A 23 -6.77 5.67 4.67
C ALA A 23 -7.76 5.97 5.80
N PHE A 24 -8.80 5.14 5.89
CA PHE A 24 -9.90 5.24 6.83
C PHE A 24 -10.12 3.88 7.51
N LEU A 25 -10.07 3.88 8.84
CA LEU A 25 -10.42 2.74 9.68
C LEU A 25 -11.87 2.92 10.15
N ASN A 26 -12.79 2.06 9.71
CA ASN A 26 -14.21 2.17 10.04
C ASN A 26 -14.75 3.61 9.88
N ASP A 27 -14.55 4.18 8.69
CA ASP A 27 -14.92 5.55 8.30
C ASP A 27 -14.17 6.69 9.02
N THR A 28 -13.27 6.38 9.96
CA THR A 28 -12.41 7.37 10.62
C THR A 28 -11.09 7.50 9.87
N GLN A 29 -10.75 8.70 9.40
CA GLN A 29 -9.48 8.93 8.71
C GLN A 29 -8.30 8.73 9.68
N ILE A 30 -7.40 7.81 9.32
CA ILE A 30 -6.18 7.53 10.11
C ILE A 30 -4.89 7.95 9.38
N LEU A 31 -4.96 8.13 8.05
CA LEU A 31 -3.82 8.50 7.22
C LEU A 31 -4.27 9.54 6.20
N ASP A 32 -3.52 10.64 6.10
CA ASP A 32 -3.54 11.57 4.99
C ASP A 32 -2.11 12.05 4.74
N THR A 33 -1.56 11.70 3.58
CA THR A 33 -0.18 12.06 3.25
C THR A 33 -0.04 12.47 1.80
N LYS A 34 0.84 13.45 1.57
CA LYS A 34 1.24 13.96 0.24
C LYS A 34 2.60 13.41 -0.21
N THR A 35 3.10 12.40 0.49
CA THR A 35 4.33 11.72 0.12
C THR A 35 4.11 10.22 0.23
N ILE A 36 4.39 9.51 -0.85
CA ILE A 36 4.39 8.06 -0.88
C ILE A 36 5.82 7.61 -1.13
N THR A 37 6.33 6.70 -0.29
CA THR A 37 7.58 6.01 -0.61
C THR A 37 7.26 4.85 -1.54
N TYR A 38 7.90 4.84 -2.70
CA TYR A 38 7.75 3.81 -3.71
C TYR A 38 9.03 2.99 -3.78
N VAL A 39 8.91 1.67 -3.70
CA VAL A 39 10.04 0.76 -3.89
C VAL A 39 9.68 -0.21 -5.01
N ARG A 40 10.52 -0.24 -6.04
CA ARG A 40 10.51 -1.32 -7.02
C ARG A 40 11.37 -2.46 -6.51
N GLY A 41 10.74 -3.56 -6.11
CA GLY A 41 11.41 -4.84 -5.93
C GLY A 41 11.68 -5.51 -7.27
N ASN A 42 12.28 -6.70 -7.24
CA ASN A 42 12.51 -7.48 -8.47
C ASN A 42 11.21 -8.02 -9.09
N GLU A 43 10.16 -8.19 -8.28
CA GLU A 43 8.91 -8.85 -8.71
C GLU A 43 7.65 -8.19 -8.13
N VAL A 44 7.82 -7.17 -7.26
CA VAL A 44 6.71 -6.44 -6.64
C VAL A 44 6.98 -4.95 -6.60
N TYR A 45 5.94 -4.15 -6.76
CA TYR A 45 5.90 -2.75 -6.35
C TYR A 45 5.46 -2.67 -4.89
N MET A 46 6.09 -1.81 -4.11
CA MET A 46 5.66 -1.49 -2.74
C MET A 46 5.36 -0.01 -2.63
N PHE A 47 4.17 0.32 -2.13
CA PHE A 47 3.70 1.68 -1.87
C PHE A 47 3.51 1.85 -0.38
N PHE A 48 4.15 2.88 0.16
CA PHE A 48 4.11 3.19 1.59
C PHE A 48 3.69 4.64 1.83
N GLY A 49 2.58 4.82 2.53
CA GLY A 49 2.15 6.12 3.05
C GLY A 49 2.27 6.15 4.57
N GLU A 50 2.78 7.26 5.10
CA GLU A 50 2.93 7.53 6.54
C GLU A 50 2.53 8.97 6.85
N SER A 51 1.84 9.16 7.98
CA SER A 51 1.48 10.46 8.55
C SER A 51 2.44 10.86 9.68
N GLU A 52 2.33 12.11 10.14
CA GLU A 52 3.18 12.65 11.21
C GLU A 52 3.03 11.92 12.55
N ASP A 53 1.83 11.39 12.84
CA ASP A 53 1.54 10.59 14.03
C ASP A 53 2.00 9.13 13.90
N ARG A 54 2.71 8.80 12.80
CA ARG A 54 3.24 7.48 12.45
C ARG A 54 2.18 6.42 12.16
N SER A 55 0.93 6.82 11.91
CA SER A 55 0.00 5.92 11.22
C SER A 55 0.54 5.63 9.83
N PHE A 56 0.40 4.40 9.35
CA PHE A 56 0.95 4.01 8.05
C PHE A 56 0.14 2.93 7.35
N VAL A 57 0.32 2.88 6.03
CA VAL A 57 -0.16 1.81 5.16
C VAL A 57 0.97 1.42 4.20
N LEU A 58 1.29 0.14 4.17
CA LEU A 58 2.19 -0.50 3.22
C LEU A 58 1.39 -1.49 2.37
N LEU A 59 1.40 -1.30 1.06
CA LEU A 59 0.80 -2.23 0.10
C LEU A 59 1.86 -2.69 -0.89
N SER A 60 1.82 -3.97 -1.24
CA SER A 60 2.60 -4.53 -2.34
C SER A 60 1.70 -4.92 -3.51
N PHE A 61 2.21 -4.88 -4.73
CA PHE A 61 1.52 -5.29 -5.97
C PHE A 61 2.48 -6.08 -6.84
N PRO A 62 2.07 -7.18 -7.50
CA PRO A 62 2.94 -7.87 -8.45
C PRO A 62 3.39 -6.93 -9.58
N GLU A 63 4.65 -7.02 -9.98
CA GLU A 63 5.17 -6.22 -11.10
C GLU A 63 4.67 -6.74 -12.46
N ALA A 64 4.32 -8.02 -12.54
CA ALA A 64 3.85 -8.66 -13.78
C ALA A 64 2.43 -8.25 -14.23
N LEU A 65 1.78 -7.32 -13.54
CA LEU A 65 0.44 -6.84 -13.89
C LEU A 65 0.47 -6.04 -15.20
N ASP A 66 -0.53 -6.27 -16.07
CA ASP A 66 -0.65 -5.57 -17.35
C ASP A 66 -1.01 -4.08 -17.14
N PRO A 67 -0.18 -3.12 -17.56
CA PRO A 67 -0.48 -1.70 -17.38
C PRO A 67 -1.66 -1.17 -18.21
N SER A 68 -2.25 -1.97 -19.11
CA SER A 68 -3.42 -1.60 -19.89
C SER A 68 -4.76 -1.87 -19.20
N GLU A 69 -4.76 -2.60 -18.08
CA GLU A 69 -5.96 -3.06 -17.38
C GLU A 69 -6.07 -2.54 -15.95
N ILE A 70 -7.27 -2.62 -15.38
CA ILE A 70 -7.51 -2.43 -13.94
C ILE A 70 -7.42 -3.80 -13.28
N HIS A 71 -6.57 -3.91 -12.28
CA HIS A 71 -6.30 -5.17 -11.58
C HIS A 71 -6.95 -5.15 -10.21
N THR A 72 -7.56 -6.28 -9.84
CA THR A 72 -7.92 -6.56 -8.45
C THR A 72 -6.90 -7.54 -7.89
N VAL A 73 -6.18 -7.12 -6.85
CA VAL A 73 -5.09 -7.88 -6.21
C VAL A 73 -5.55 -8.38 -4.85
N ARG A 74 -5.32 -9.66 -4.58
CA ARG A 74 -5.65 -10.39 -3.35
C ARG A 74 -4.39 -10.71 -2.56
N TYR A 75 -4.39 -10.33 -1.29
CA TYR A 75 -3.31 -10.67 -0.38
C TYR A 75 -3.62 -11.88 0.50
N PRO A 76 -2.72 -12.86 0.66
CA PRO A 76 -1.44 -13.03 -0.02
C PRO A 76 -1.54 -13.88 -1.30
N GLU A 77 -2.75 -14.24 -1.75
CA GLU A 77 -3.00 -15.23 -2.82
C GLU A 77 -2.29 -14.89 -4.14
N ASP A 78 -2.32 -13.63 -4.57
CA ASP A 78 -1.72 -13.22 -5.85
C ASP A 78 -0.19 -13.03 -5.76
N PHE A 79 0.42 -13.41 -4.63
CA PHE A 79 1.85 -13.26 -4.37
C PHE A 79 2.55 -14.60 -4.12
N GLU A 80 2.00 -15.71 -4.59
CA GLU A 80 2.64 -17.02 -4.45
C GLU A 80 4.06 -16.99 -5.06
N GLY A 81 5.08 -17.28 -4.24
CA GLY A 81 6.49 -17.23 -4.64
C GLY A 81 7.13 -15.83 -4.64
N LEU A 82 6.37 -14.76 -4.34
CA LEU A 82 6.84 -13.38 -4.33
C LEU A 82 7.06 -12.87 -2.89
N ASN A 83 8.10 -12.04 -2.71
CA ASN A 83 8.31 -11.36 -1.43
C ASN A 83 7.35 -10.16 -1.29
N SER A 84 6.19 -10.38 -0.66
CA SER A 84 5.09 -9.41 -0.52
C SER A 84 4.76 -9.09 0.93
N SER A 85 4.24 -7.90 1.18
CA SER A 85 3.86 -7.49 2.53
C SER A 85 2.79 -6.41 2.49
N TRP A 86 1.62 -6.73 3.05
CA TRP A 86 0.60 -5.74 3.37
C TRP A 86 0.60 -5.50 4.87
N GLN A 87 0.78 -4.25 5.28
CA GLN A 87 0.84 -3.87 6.68
C GLN A 87 0.14 -2.52 6.88
N ALA A 88 -0.52 -2.36 8.02
CA ALA A 88 -1.07 -1.07 8.42
C ALA A 88 -0.89 -0.87 9.91
N ALA A 89 -0.88 0.39 10.35
CA ALA A 89 -0.96 0.75 11.76
C ALA A 89 -1.70 2.07 11.90
N ASP A 90 -2.46 2.20 12.98
CA ASP A 90 -2.90 3.51 13.47
C ASP A 90 -1.88 4.03 14.50
N LYS A 91 -2.12 5.25 15.01
CA LYS A 91 -1.26 5.86 16.04
C LYS A 91 -1.08 5.00 17.30
N ASN A 92 -1.99 4.07 17.57
CA ASN A 92 -2.06 3.30 18.81
C ASN A 92 -1.47 1.89 18.67
N SER A 93 -1.65 1.26 17.52
CA SER A 93 -1.50 -0.19 17.35
C SER A 93 -1.28 -0.61 15.90
N PRO A 94 -0.62 -1.76 15.65
CA PRO A 94 -0.56 -2.37 14.34
C PRO A 94 -1.93 -2.97 14.01
N LEU A 95 -2.30 -2.90 12.74
CA LEU A 95 -3.53 -3.46 12.20
C LEU A 95 -3.17 -4.70 11.37
N THR A 96 -3.59 -5.87 11.83
CA THR A 96 -3.31 -7.13 11.12
C THR A 96 -4.26 -7.29 9.94
N VAL A 97 -3.68 -7.43 8.74
CA VAL A 97 -4.43 -7.64 7.50
C VAL A 97 -4.92 -9.08 7.41
N LYS A 98 -6.21 -9.27 7.15
CA LYS A 98 -6.81 -10.59 6.94
C LYS A 98 -6.44 -11.13 5.56
N LYS A 99 -6.16 -12.43 5.49
CA LYS A 99 -5.97 -13.14 4.22
C LYS A 99 -7.25 -13.08 3.36
N GLY A 100 -7.08 -12.86 2.07
CA GLY A 100 -8.14 -12.63 1.09
C GLY A 100 -8.51 -11.15 0.88
N SER A 101 -7.86 -10.21 1.59
CA SER A 101 -8.11 -8.77 1.43
C SER A 101 -7.82 -8.28 0.01
N LEU A 102 -8.56 -7.25 -0.42
CA LEU A 102 -8.59 -6.80 -1.80
C LEU A 102 -8.04 -5.39 -1.97
N THR A 103 -7.46 -5.14 -3.14
CA THR A 103 -7.13 -3.79 -3.60
C THR A 103 -7.29 -3.71 -5.10
N GLN A 104 -7.77 -2.58 -5.60
CA GLN A 104 -7.81 -2.28 -7.03
C GLN A 104 -6.65 -1.34 -7.40
N LEU A 105 -5.93 -1.68 -8.46
CA LEU A 105 -4.82 -0.92 -9.01
C LEU A 105 -5.09 -0.61 -10.48
N LYS A 106 -4.84 0.64 -10.87
CA LYS A 106 -4.86 1.13 -12.24
C LYS A 106 -3.55 1.83 -12.58
N PHE A 107 -3.04 1.54 -13.77
CA PHE A 107 -1.90 2.22 -14.36
C PHE A 107 -2.41 3.27 -15.36
N PHE A 108 -1.79 4.46 -15.39
CA PHE A 108 -2.17 5.51 -16.33
C PHE A 108 -1.18 5.68 -17.49
N ASP A 109 0.05 5.21 -17.34
CA ASP A 109 1.08 5.34 -18.36
C ASP A 109 2.00 4.11 -18.28
N SER A 110 1.91 3.26 -19.30
CA SER A 110 2.69 2.01 -19.43
C SER A 110 4.20 2.24 -19.54
N GLY A 111 4.66 3.48 -19.67
CA GLY A 111 6.09 3.81 -19.75
C GLY A 111 6.62 4.72 -18.63
N LYS A 112 5.76 5.45 -17.90
CA LYS A 112 6.22 6.52 -16.97
C LYS A 112 5.62 6.48 -15.55
N ARG A 113 5.18 5.29 -15.11
CA ARG A 113 4.97 4.93 -13.68
C ARG A 113 4.02 5.84 -12.91
N SER A 114 2.87 6.15 -13.51
CA SER A 114 1.76 6.75 -12.77
C SER A 114 0.78 5.67 -12.33
N PHE A 115 0.45 5.66 -11.04
CA PHE A 115 -0.41 4.65 -10.41
C PHE A 115 -1.56 5.33 -9.69
N GLU A 116 -2.74 4.73 -9.72
CA GLU A 116 -3.82 5.02 -8.78
C GLU A 116 -4.44 3.72 -8.34
N GLY A 117 -4.90 3.69 -7.10
CA GLY A 117 -5.63 2.56 -6.60
C GLY A 117 -6.51 2.90 -5.44
N THR A 118 -7.44 1.99 -5.17
CA THR A 118 -8.32 2.00 -4.01
C THR A 118 -8.16 0.67 -3.29
N PHE A 119 -8.00 0.71 -1.99
CA PHE A 119 -7.88 -0.51 -1.19
C PHE A 119 -9.07 -0.65 -0.26
N ASP A 120 -9.45 -1.91 -0.05
CA ASP A 120 -10.57 -2.34 0.75
C ASP A 120 -10.11 -3.61 1.49
N ILE A 121 -9.56 -3.39 2.68
CA ILE A 121 -8.78 -4.38 3.41
C ILE A 121 -9.55 -4.77 4.67
N ASP A 122 -9.91 -6.05 4.74
CA ASP A 122 -10.45 -6.63 5.96
C ASP A 122 -9.32 -6.80 6.98
N LEU A 123 -9.57 -6.41 8.21
CA LEU A 123 -8.64 -6.60 9.33
C LEU A 123 -9.02 -7.84 10.14
N GLU A 124 -8.04 -8.45 10.80
CA GLU A 124 -8.30 -9.56 11.71
C GLU A 124 -9.01 -9.10 13.00
N GLY A 125 -9.83 -9.98 13.57
CA GLY A 125 -10.62 -9.70 14.79
C GLY A 125 -11.76 -8.70 14.55
N ASP A 126 -12.14 -7.98 15.60
CA ASP A 126 -13.22 -6.98 15.58
C ASP A 126 -12.74 -5.57 15.19
N LEU A 127 -11.57 -5.47 14.54
CA LEU A 127 -10.98 -4.20 14.11
C LEU A 127 -11.71 -3.57 12.92
N GLY A 128 -12.51 -4.36 12.21
CA GLY A 128 -13.30 -3.91 11.08
C GLY A 128 -12.48 -3.80 9.79
N LYS A 129 -12.57 -2.65 9.12
CA LYS A 129 -12.13 -2.51 7.74
C LYS A 129 -11.32 -1.24 7.51
N LEU A 130 -10.23 -1.39 6.75
CA LEU A 130 -9.35 -0.33 6.32
C LEU A 130 -9.60 -0.05 4.84
N THR A 131 -10.14 1.13 4.54
CA THR A 131 -10.36 1.57 3.15
C THR A 131 -9.48 2.75 2.82
N GLY A 132 -9.23 2.99 1.54
CA GLY A 132 -8.50 4.17 1.15
C GLY A 132 -8.17 4.23 -0.32
N LYS A 133 -7.37 5.22 -0.67
CA LYS A 133 -6.91 5.44 -2.04
C LYS A 133 -5.51 5.99 -2.05
N PHE A 134 -4.82 5.75 -3.15
CA PHE A 134 -3.54 6.35 -3.43
C PHE A 134 -3.45 6.80 -4.88
N HIS A 135 -2.65 7.83 -5.11
CA HIS A 135 -2.29 8.30 -6.44
C HIS A 135 -0.83 8.72 -6.44
N ILE A 136 -0.05 8.12 -7.33
CA ILE A 136 1.33 8.46 -7.60
C ILE A 136 1.35 9.03 -9.02
N PRO A 137 1.47 10.36 -9.17
CA PRO A 137 1.63 10.98 -10.48
C PRO A 137 2.95 10.57 -11.12
N LYS A 138 2.97 10.70 -12.43
CA LYS A 138 4.19 10.66 -13.24
C LYS A 138 5.22 11.67 -12.75
N GLN A 139 6.46 11.21 -12.60
CA GLN A 139 7.63 12.07 -12.35
C GLN A 139 8.31 12.50 -13.65
#